data_AF-J0KQT5-F1
#
_entry.id   AF-J0KQT5-F1
#
_cell.length_a   1.000
_cell.length_b   1.000
_cell.length_c   1.000
_cell.angle_alpha   90.00
_cell.angle_beta   90.00
_cell.angle_gamma   90.00
#
_symmetry.space_group_name_H-M   'P 1'
#
loop_
_entity.id
_entity.type
_entity.pdbx_description
1 polymer ?
#
loop_
_entity_poly.entity_id
_entity_poly.type
_entity_poly.pdbx_seq_one_letter_code
_entity_poly.pdbx_strand_id
1 'polypeptide(L)'
;MEHAQLALKKLAAQAHGEALTQLLSAWEKRDAAQVPSTQDLGGRVTPAVRTAWTQALTAAPKGDAAEALLRLEMAAEVPTPAEHISARRLLQLQLLTRRNDPAPDQTWGQDAARVLASASDAATARRLQNVLKNLLRK
;
A
#
# COMPACT_ATOMS: atom_id res chain seq x y z
N MET A 1 17.44 -11.15 -28.94
CA MET A 1 17.64 -10.59 -27.58
C MET A 1 16.34 -10.13 -26.92
N GLU A 2 15.28 -9.81 -27.67
CA GLU A 2 13.99 -9.35 -27.13
C GLU A 2 13.25 -10.42 -26.28
N HIS A 3 13.33 -11.70 -26.63
CA HIS A 3 12.68 -12.78 -25.87
C HIS A 3 13.21 -12.94 -24.44
N ALA A 4 14.52 -12.76 -24.22
CA ALA A 4 15.13 -12.87 -22.90
C ALA A 4 14.68 -11.73 -21.96
N GLN A 5 14.56 -10.51 -22.50
CA GLN A 5 14.08 -9.35 -21.73
C GLN A 5 12.60 -9.48 -21.37
N LEU A 6 11.77 -10.02 -22.28
CA LEU A 6 10.35 -10.28 -22.01
C LEU A 6 10.16 -11.37 -20.93
N ALA A 7 10.96 -12.43 -20.96
CA ALA A 7 10.94 -13.48 -19.94
C ALA A 7 11.31 -12.94 -18.55
N LEU A 8 12.37 -12.11 -18.46
CA LEU A 8 12.79 -11.47 -17.22
C LEU A 8 11.71 -10.51 -16.67
N LYS A 9 11.09 -9.70 -17.52
CA LYS A 9 9.98 -8.82 -17.13
C LYS A 9 8.78 -9.60 -16.58
N LYS A 10 8.44 -10.74 -17.20
CA LYS A 10 7.35 -11.61 -16.73
C LYS A 10 7.65 -12.23 -15.37
N LEU A 11 8.89 -12.69 -15.16
CA LEU A 11 9.34 -13.26 -13.89
C LEU A 11 9.29 -12.21 -12.77
N ALA A 12 9.79 -11.00 -13.03
CA ALA A 12 9.75 -9.89 -12.08
C ALA A 12 8.30 -9.50 -11.72
N ALA A 13 7.41 -9.44 -12.72
CA ALA A 13 6.00 -9.15 -12.48
C ALA A 13 5.30 -10.22 -11.64
N GLN A 14 5.69 -11.48 -11.78
CA GLN A 14 5.18 -12.59 -10.99
C GLN A 14 5.70 -12.53 -9.55
N ALA A 15 7.00 -12.30 -9.36
CA ALA A 15 7.60 -12.13 -8.03
C ALA A 15 6.96 -10.98 -7.24
N HIS A 16 6.72 -9.83 -7.89
CA HIS A 16 6.05 -8.70 -7.24
C HIS A 16 4.59 -9.03 -6.84
N GLY A 17 3.89 -9.83 -7.64
CA GLY A 17 2.52 -10.26 -7.32
C GLY A 17 2.47 -11.20 -6.10
N GLU A 18 3.47 -12.08 -5.99
CA GLU A 18 3.64 -12.97 -4.85
C GLU A 18 4.00 -12.19 -3.58
N ALA A 19 4.95 -11.24 -3.67
CA ALA A 19 5.32 -10.36 -2.57
C ALA A 19 4.12 -9.58 -2.01
N LEU A 20 3.26 -9.04 -2.88
CA LEU A 20 2.06 -8.35 -2.43
C LEU A 20 1.09 -9.29 -1.69
N THR A 21 0.93 -10.51 -2.18
CA THR A 21 0.07 -11.53 -1.54
C THR A 21 0.63 -11.95 -0.19
N GLN A 22 1.95 -12.10 -0.08
CA GLN A 22 2.65 -12.39 1.16
C GLN A 22 2.50 -11.24 2.17
N LEU A 23 2.62 -9.98 1.75
CA LEU A 23 2.42 -8.82 2.61
C LEU A 23 1.00 -8.78 3.21
N LEU A 24 -0.03 -9.05 2.41
CA LEU A 24 -1.41 -9.10 2.91
C LEU A 24 -1.62 -10.26 3.88
N SER A 25 -0.98 -11.40 3.61
CA SER A 25 -1.03 -12.56 4.51
C SER A 25 -0.30 -12.28 5.84
N ALA A 26 0.83 -11.57 5.79
CA ALA A 26 1.56 -11.09 6.96
C ALA A 26 0.68 -10.14 7.80
N TRP A 27 -0.10 -9.28 7.14
CA TRP A 27 -1.03 -8.40 7.83
C TRP A 27 -2.18 -9.14 8.50
N GLU A 28 -2.84 -10.05 7.77
CA GLU A 28 -3.93 -10.89 8.28
C GLU A 28 -3.50 -11.71 9.49
N LYS A 29 -2.32 -12.34 9.41
CA LYS A 29 -1.77 -13.19 10.47
C LYS A 29 -1.06 -12.41 11.58
N ARG A 30 -0.89 -11.10 11.42
CA ARG A 30 -0.03 -10.24 12.25
C ARG A 30 1.39 -10.80 12.41
N ASP A 31 1.93 -11.34 11.32
CA ASP A 31 3.26 -11.94 11.28
C ASP A 31 4.25 -10.99 10.59
N ALA A 32 4.95 -10.20 11.40
CA ALA A 32 5.93 -9.23 10.91
C ALA A 32 7.16 -9.89 10.25
N ALA A 33 7.43 -11.17 10.53
CA ALA A 33 8.54 -11.91 9.90
C ALA A 33 8.24 -12.24 8.43
N GLN A 34 6.96 -12.27 8.05
CA GLN A 34 6.50 -12.52 6.68
C GLN A 34 6.46 -11.26 5.80
N VAL A 35 6.91 -10.10 6.30
CA VAL A 35 7.00 -8.88 5.46
C VAL A 35 8.09 -9.07 4.39
N PRO A 36 7.74 -9.04 3.09
CA PRO A 36 8.68 -9.31 2.01
C PRO A 36 9.88 -8.34 2.01
N SER A 37 10.96 -8.73 1.36
CA SER A 37 12.15 -7.87 1.27
C SER A 37 11.89 -6.64 0.38
N THR A 38 12.72 -5.61 0.49
CA THR A 38 12.65 -4.45 -0.41
C THR A 38 12.95 -4.84 -1.87
N GLN A 39 13.68 -5.93 -2.10
CA GLN A 39 13.95 -6.46 -3.43
C GLN A 39 12.69 -7.09 -4.04
N ASP A 40 11.91 -7.82 -3.24
CA ASP A 40 10.65 -8.46 -3.69
C ASP A 40 9.53 -7.44 -3.92
N LEU A 41 9.50 -6.38 -3.10
CA LEU A 41 8.53 -5.29 -3.23
C LEU A 41 8.88 -4.29 -4.34
N GLY A 42 10.14 -4.27 -4.78
CA GLY A 42 10.64 -3.37 -5.83
C GLY A 42 11.14 -2.01 -5.32
N GLY A 43 11.81 -1.27 -6.21
CA GLY A 43 12.63 -0.09 -5.86
C GLY A 43 11.87 1.12 -5.29
N ARG A 44 10.54 1.10 -5.27
CA ARG A 44 9.71 2.15 -4.65
C ARG A 44 9.63 2.02 -3.13
N VAL A 45 9.88 0.83 -2.57
CA VAL A 45 9.89 0.61 -1.12
C VAL A 45 11.31 0.74 -0.58
N THR A 46 11.55 1.82 0.16
CA THR A 46 12.83 2.02 0.84
C THR A 46 12.93 1.12 2.08
N PRO A 47 14.15 0.86 2.60
CA PRO A 47 14.33 0.11 3.85
C PRO A 47 13.57 0.72 5.03
N ALA A 48 13.48 2.06 5.09
CA ALA A 48 12.74 2.77 6.13
C ALA A 48 11.23 2.51 6.04
N VAL A 49 10.66 2.52 4.82
CA VAL A 49 9.23 2.21 4.61
C VAL A 49 8.95 0.75 5.00
N ARG A 50 9.79 -0.19 4.58
CA ARG A 50 9.66 -1.60 4.98
C ARG A 50 9.70 -1.75 6.50
N THR A 51 10.63 -1.08 7.17
CA THR A 51 10.75 -1.11 8.64
C THR A 51 9.47 -0.61 9.31
N ALA A 52 8.88 0.47 8.81
CA ALA A 52 7.60 0.97 9.31
C ALA A 52 6.45 -0.03 9.14
N TRP A 53 6.42 -0.76 8.02
CA TRP A 53 5.42 -1.82 7.78
C TRP A 53 5.60 -2.99 8.74
N THR A 54 6.84 -3.47 8.93
CA THR A 54 7.15 -4.49 9.93
C THR A 54 6.71 -4.06 11.32
N GLN A 55 7.05 -2.83 11.74
CA GLN A 55 6.65 -2.29 13.04
C GLN A 55 5.12 -2.22 13.21
N ALA A 56 4.40 -1.79 12.17
CA ALA A 56 2.94 -1.73 12.18
C ALA A 56 2.29 -3.11 12.47
N LEU A 57 2.92 -4.20 12.02
CA LEU A 57 2.43 -5.56 12.24
C LEU A 57 2.80 -6.14 13.62
N THR A 58 3.87 -5.66 14.26
CA THR A 58 4.28 -6.16 15.59
C THR A 58 3.36 -5.73 16.73
N ALA A 59 2.64 -4.61 16.57
CA ALA A 59 1.75 -4.10 17.61
C ALA A 59 0.34 -4.71 17.50
N ALA A 60 -0.44 -4.65 18.58
CA ALA A 60 -1.87 -4.93 18.51
C ALA A 60 -2.57 -3.98 17.51
N PRO A 61 -3.59 -4.45 16.76
CA PRO A 61 -4.32 -3.63 15.83
C PRO A 61 -4.86 -2.36 16.49
N LYS A 62 -4.65 -1.20 15.85
CA LYS A 62 -5.12 0.09 16.36
C LYS A 62 -5.45 1.06 15.24
N GLY A 63 -6.36 1.99 15.54
CA GLY A 63 -6.80 3.02 14.60
C GLY A 63 -7.69 2.49 13.47
N ASP A 64 -8.09 3.40 12.60
CA ASP A 64 -8.92 3.15 11.42
C ASP A 64 -8.10 3.38 10.14
N ALA A 65 -8.26 2.48 9.17
CA ALA A 65 -7.62 2.54 7.86
C ALA A 65 -8.33 3.48 6.87
N ALA A 66 -9.54 3.96 7.16
CA ALA A 66 -10.40 4.64 6.18
C ALA A 66 -9.70 5.84 5.50
N GLU A 67 -9.19 6.80 6.25
CA GLU A 67 -8.51 7.97 5.67
C GLU A 67 -7.22 7.58 4.93
N ALA A 68 -6.42 6.70 5.51
CA ALA A 68 -5.17 6.25 4.91
C ALA A 68 -5.40 5.51 3.58
N LEU A 69 -6.46 4.68 3.48
CA LEU A 69 -6.87 4.05 2.24
C LEU A 69 -7.32 5.07 1.19
N LEU A 70 -8.02 6.14 1.58
CA LEU A 70 -8.41 7.20 0.64
C LEU A 70 -7.20 7.96 0.11
N ARG A 71 -6.23 8.28 0.97
CA ARG A 71 -4.96 8.90 0.55
C ARG A 71 -4.19 7.99 -0.41
N LEU A 72 -4.10 6.71 -0.09
CA LEU A 72 -3.49 5.69 -0.92
C LEU A 72 -4.17 5.59 -2.30
N GLU A 73 -5.51 5.58 -2.35
CA GLU A 73 -6.26 5.56 -3.62
C GLU A 73 -6.00 6.81 -4.48
N MET A 74 -5.82 7.97 -3.85
CA MET A 74 -5.39 9.19 -4.56
C MET A 74 -3.99 9.04 -5.14
N ALA A 75 -3.00 8.62 -4.34
CA ALA A 75 -1.62 8.43 -4.78
C ALA A 75 -1.49 7.36 -5.88
N ALA A 76 -2.29 6.31 -5.79
CA ALA A 76 -2.31 5.23 -6.79
C ALA A 76 -3.10 5.60 -8.06
N GLU A 77 -3.86 6.71 -8.04
CA GLU A 77 -4.76 7.13 -9.10
C GLU A 77 -5.78 6.05 -9.50
N VAL A 78 -6.25 5.28 -8.51
CA VAL A 78 -7.23 4.21 -8.73
C VAL A 78 -8.67 4.66 -8.40
N PRO A 79 -9.69 4.00 -8.96
CA PRO A 79 -11.08 4.25 -8.59
C PRO A 79 -11.34 3.97 -7.09
N THR A 80 -12.15 4.82 -6.47
CA THR A 80 -12.64 4.63 -5.11
C THR A 80 -14.00 3.92 -5.14
N PRO A 81 -14.25 2.94 -4.25
CA PRO A 81 -15.57 2.31 -4.14
C PRO A 81 -16.69 3.34 -3.94
N ALA A 82 -17.86 3.08 -4.51
CA ALA A 82 -18.97 4.04 -4.57
C ALA A 82 -19.36 4.60 -3.19
N GLU A 83 -19.38 3.73 -2.18
CA GLU A 83 -19.69 4.07 -0.79
C GLU A 83 -18.70 5.07 -0.14
N HIS A 84 -17.50 5.21 -0.71
CA HIS A 84 -16.44 6.08 -0.19
C HIS A 84 -16.15 7.32 -1.05
N ILE A 85 -16.87 7.50 -2.17
CA ILE A 85 -16.64 8.64 -3.08
C ILE A 85 -16.82 9.98 -2.37
N SER A 86 -17.87 10.12 -1.55
CA SER A 86 -18.12 11.35 -0.79
C SER A 86 -17.01 11.64 0.21
N ALA A 87 -16.52 10.62 0.92
CA ALA A 87 -15.40 10.75 1.85
C ALA A 87 -14.10 11.14 1.13
N ARG A 88 -13.84 10.55 -0.05
CA ARG A 88 -12.69 10.94 -0.89
C ARG A 88 -12.74 12.41 -1.27
N ARG A 89 -13.88 12.89 -1.77
CA ARG A 89 -14.05 14.30 -2.18
C ARG A 89 -13.86 15.25 -1.01
N LEU A 90 -14.44 14.93 0.14
CA LEU A 90 -14.25 15.72 1.36
C LEU A 90 -12.76 15.81 1.75
N LEU A 91 -12.05 14.68 1.74
CA LEU A 91 -10.63 14.64 2.04
C LEU A 91 -9.80 15.46 1.04
N GLN A 92 -10.11 15.39 -0.26
CA GLN A 92 -9.43 16.23 -1.26
C GLN A 92 -9.59 17.71 -0.95
N LEU A 93 -10.81 18.16 -0.62
CA LEU A 93 -11.05 19.55 -0.22
C LEU A 93 -10.26 19.94 1.03
N GLN A 94 -10.20 19.06 2.03
CA GLN A 94 -9.39 19.28 3.24
C GLN A 94 -7.89 19.41 2.91
N LEU A 95 -7.35 18.58 2.02
CA LEU A 95 -5.94 18.66 1.61
C LEU A 95 -5.62 19.98 0.90
N LEU A 96 -6.56 20.55 0.13
CA LEU A 96 -6.38 21.87 -0.47
C LEU A 96 -6.23 22.99 0.57
N THR A 97 -6.74 22.81 1.79
CA THR A 97 -6.53 23.77 2.90
C THR A 97 -5.18 23.60 3.59
N ARG A 98 -4.51 22.46 3.41
CA ARG A 98 -3.23 22.10 4.04
C ARG A 98 -2.10 22.08 3.02
N ARG A 99 -1.93 23.17 2.26
CA ARG A 99 -1.00 23.22 1.10
C ARG A 99 0.47 22.96 1.43
N ASN A 100 0.87 23.12 2.68
CA ASN A 100 2.24 22.87 3.13
C ASN A 100 2.47 21.42 3.60
N ASP A 101 1.40 20.62 3.75
CA ASP A 101 1.51 19.22 4.15
C ASP A 101 1.96 18.36 2.96
N PRO A 102 2.70 17.26 3.22
CA PRO A 102 3.12 16.37 2.15
C PRO A 102 1.91 15.71 1.46
N ALA A 103 1.95 15.76 0.13
CA ALA A 103 0.90 15.17 -0.71
C ALA A 103 0.82 13.64 -0.53
N PRO A 104 -0.32 13.01 -0.84
CA PRO A 104 -0.46 11.55 -0.75
C PRO A 104 0.64 10.76 -1.49
N ASP A 105 1.11 11.25 -2.64
CA ASP A 105 2.22 10.64 -3.41
C ASP A 105 3.56 10.63 -2.65
N GLN A 106 3.74 11.53 -1.68
CA GLN A 106 4.95 11.62 -0.86
C GLN A 106 4.83 10.79 0.42
N THR A 107 3.60 10.55 0.90
CA THR A 107 3.34 9.84 2.16
C THR A 107 2.85 8.42 1.98
N TRP A 108 2.64 7.93 0.75
CA TRP A 108 1.98 6.64 0.52
C TRP A 108 2.60 5.47 1.30
N GLY A 109 3.92 5.43 1.47
CA GLY A 109 4.59 4.39 2.25
C GLY A 109 4.20 4.42 3.74
N GLN A 110 4.01 5.62 4.30
CA GLN A 110 3.54 5.82 5.67
C GLN A 110 2.04 5.55 5.78
N ASP A 111 1.26 5.96 4.78
CA ASP A 111 -0.19 5.67 4.74
C ASP A 111 -0.44 4.16 4.64
N ALA A 112 0.36 3.41 3.88
CA ALA A 112 0.34 1.94 3.88
C ALA A 112 0.68 1.36 5.26
N ALA A 113 1.67 1.92 5.98
CA ALA A 113 1.97 1.51 7.35
C ALA A 113 0.79 1.74 8.30
N ARG A 114 0.05 2.84 8.14
CA ARG A 114 -1.16 3.14 8.93
C ARG A 114 -2.28 2.13 8.67
N VAL A 115 -2.49 1.73 7.42
CA VAL A 115 -3.45 0.65 7.09
C VAL A 115 -2.99 -0.67 7.70
N LEU A 116 -1.71 -1.03 7.56
CA LEU A 116 -1.17 -2.27 8.16
C LEU A 116 -1.25 -2.27 9.70
N ALA A 117 -1.27 -1.10 10.34
CA ALA A 117 -1.44 -1.00 11.78
C ALA A 117 -2.89 -1.29 12.24
N SER A 118 -3.90 -1.13 11.38
CA SER A 118 -5.30 -1.39 11.71
C SER A 118 -5.62 -2.89 11.68
N ALA A 119 -6.83 -3.24 12.12
CA ALA A 119 -7.37 -4.58 11.91
C ALA A 119 -7.49 -4.86 10.40
N SER A 120 -7.25 -6.10 10.00
CA SER A 120 -7.45 -6.56 8.63
C SER A 120 -8.85 -7.12 8.46
N ASP A 121 -9.52 -6.74 7.37
CA ASP A 121 -10.72 -7.39 6.89
C ASP A 121 -10.63 -7.57 5.37
N ALA A 122 -11.53 -8.39 4.81
CA ALA A 122 -11.49 -8.72 3.38
C ALA A 122 -11.65 -7.50 2.47
N ALA A 123 -12.47 -6.51 2.86
CA ALA A 123 -12.72 -5.33 2.05
C ALA A 123 -11.51 -4.38 2.07
N THR A 124 -10.95 -4.09 3.24
CA THR A 124 -9.73 -3.27 3.36
C THR A 124 -8.53 -3.95 2.72
N ALA A 125 -8.36 -5.27 2.86
CA ALA A 125 -7.31 -6.03 2.19
C ALA A 125 -7.40 -5.94 0.66
N ARG A 126 -8.61 -6.07 0.09
CA ARG A 126 -8.81 -5.96 -1.36
C ARG A 126 -8.50 -4.55 -1.88
N ARG A 127 -8.90 -3.52 -1.14
CA ARG A 127 -8.60 -2.12 -1.49
C ARG A 127 -7.10 -1.85 -1.42
N LEU A 128 -6.45 -2.25 -0.32
CA LEU A 128 -5.01 -2.11 -0.14
C LEU A 128 -4.24 -2.84 -1.24
N GLN A 129 -4.64 -4.07 -1.59
CA GLN A 129 -4.05 -4.84 -2.69
C GLN A 129 -4.10 -4.06 -4.02
N ASN A 130 -5.26 -3.51 -4.37
CA ASN A 130 -5.44 -2.78 -5.62
C ASN A 130 -4.55 -1.53 -5.68
N VAL A 131 -4.47 -0.78 -4.58
CA VAL A 131 -3.61 0.39 -4.47
C VAL A 131 -2.13 -0.01 -4.59
N LEU A 132 -1.65 -0.92 -3.74
CA LEU A 132 -0.22 -1.27 -3.71
C LEU A 132 0.24 -1.88 -5.02
N LYS A 133 -0.60 -2.67 -5.70
CA LYS A 133 -0.29 -3.18 -7.04
C LYS A 133 0.05 -2.06 -8.04
N ASN A 134 -0.60 -0.90 -7.94
CA ASN A 134 -0.32 0.24 -8.82
C ASN A 134 0.90 1.04 -8.33
N LEU A 135 0.98 1.35 -7.02
CA LEU A 135 2.09 2.13 -6.45
C LEU A 135 3.45 1.45 -6.62
N LEU A 136 3.51 0.12 -6.48
CA LEU A 136 4.75 -0.65 -6.66
C LEU A 136 5.19 -0.77 -8.13
N ARG A 137 4.30 -0.46 -9.08
CA ARG A 137 4.57 -0.50 -10.53
C ARG A 137 4.93 0.86 -11.13
N LYS A 138 4.54 1.96 -10.47
CA LYS A 138 4.92 3.32 -10.88
C LYS A 138 6.43 3.47 -10.84
#